data_AF-A0A246EEX2-F1
#
_entry.id   AF-A0A246EEX2-F1
#
_cell.length_a   1.000
_cell.length_b   1.000
_cell.length_c   1.000
_cell.angle_alpha   90.00
_cell.angle_beta   90.00
_cell.angle_gamma   90.00
#
_symmetry.space_group_name_H-M   'P 1'
#
loop_
_entity.id
_entity.type
_entity.pdbx_description
1 polymer ?
#
loop_
_entity_poly.entity_id
_entity_poly.type
_entity_poly.pdbx_seq_one_letter_code
_entity_poly.pdbx_strand_id
1 'polypeptide(L)'
;MFCIGGLSMKRSFFLYSNGTLKRKDNTITFINEKDEKRDIPIEMVDDFYVMSEMNFNTKFINYISQFGIPIHFFNYYTFYTGSFYPREMNISGQLLVKQVEHYTNEQKRVEIAREFIEGASFNIYRNLRYYNGRGKDLKFYMDQIEELRKHLKEVNNVEELMGYEGNIRKIYYEAWNIIVNQEIDFEKRVKNPPDNMINSLISFINTLFYTKVLGEIYKTQLNPIVSYLHQPSTRRFSLSLDISEVFKPLIVDRLIFSLLNKNQITEKSFVKDFEYLRLKEDASKLIVQEFEDRLKQIITHKDLNRKISYQYLVRLECYKLIKHLLGEKKFKSFQMWW
;
A
#
# COMPACT_ATOMS: atom_id res chain seq x y z
N MET A 1 34.92 2.58 -23.07
CA MET A 1 34.48 1.62 -22.04
C MET A 1 33.73 2.43 -20.98
N PHE A 2 32.41 2.58 -21.14
CA PHE A 2 31.58 3.38 -20.24
C PHE A 2 31.13 2.50 -19.07
N CYS A 3 31.59 2.82 -17.86
CA CYS A 3 31.02 2.31 -16.63
C CYS A 3 29.58 2.81 -16.50
N ILE A 4 28.62 1.92 -16.75
CA ILE A 4 27.26 2.07 -16.27
C ILE A 4 27.35 1.84 -14.76
N GLY A 5 27.54 2.91 -13.99
CA GLY A 5 27.43 2.86 -12.55
C GLY A 5 26.04 2.35 -12.17
N GLY A 6 25.98 1.14 -11.62
CA GLY A 6 24.74 0.59 -11.10
C GLY A 6 24.20 1.53 -10.02
N LEU A 7 23.06 2.15 -10.29
CA LEU A 7 22.28 2.82 -9.26
C LEU A 7 21.98 1.77 -8.19
N SER A 8 22.65 1.86 -7.04
CA SER A 8 22.32 1.06 -5.87
C SER A 8 20.85 1.32 -5.54
N MET A 9 20.02 0.30 -5.70
CA MET A 9 18.58 0.44 -5.55
C MET A 9 18.29 0.67 -4.06
N LYS A 10 17.74 1.83 -3.74
CA LYS A 10 17.21 2.11 -2.40
C LYS A 10 16.28 0.97 -1.96
N ARG A 11 16.36 0.60 -0.70
CA ARG A 11 15.54 -0.45 -0.10
C ARG A 11 15.05 -0.07 1.28
N SER A 12 13.96 -0.72 1.65
CA SER A 12 13.35 -0.66 2.97
C SER A 12 14.14 -1.48 3.97
N PHE A 13 14.28 -0.98 5.20
CA PHE A 13 14.94 -1.70 6.29
C PHE A 13 13.96 -2.01 7.41
N PHE A 14 13.65 -3.30 7.59
CA PHE A 14 12.78 -3.80 8.65
C PHE A 14 13.60 -4.28 9.86
N LEU A 15 13.38 -3.66 11.01
CA LEU A 15 14.20 -3.80 12.22
C LEU A 15 13.43 -4.61 13.27
N TYR A 16 13.72 -5.91 13.31
CA TYR A 16 13.12 -6.87 14.25
C TYR A 16 13.96 -7.12 15.50
N SER A 17 15.19 -6.63 15.54
CA SER A 17 16.08 -6.77 16.70
C SER A 17 16.14 -5.47 17.47
N ASN A 18 16.00 -5.58 18.79
CA ASN A 18 16.19 -4.46 19.70
C ASN A 18 17.57 -3.83 19.51
N GLY A 19 17.65 -2.51 19.63
CA GLY A 19 18.93 -1.84 19.48
C GLY A 19 18.87 -0.33 19.38
N THR A 20 19.92 0.25 18.81
CA THR A 20 20.06 1.69 18.60
C THR A 20 20.48 2.01 17.18
N LEU A 21 19.80 2.98 16.55
CA LEU A 21 20.25 3.60 15.29
C LEU A 21 21.00 4.90 15.59
N LYS A 22 22.22 5.03 15.07
CA LYS A 22 23.04 6.24 15.20
C LYS A 22 23.63 6.61 13.85
N ARG A 23 23.80 7.92 13.59
CA ARG A 23 24.65 8.38 12.49
C ARG A 23 26.12 8.11 12.83
N LYS A 24 26.87 7.59 11.87
CA LYS A 24 28.33 7.50 11.86
C LYS A 24 28.83 7.97 10.49
N ASP A 25 29.45 9.14 10.44
CA ASP A 25 29.89 9.77 9.19
C ASP A 25 28.75 9.87 8.15
N ASN A 26 28.88 9.12 7.04
CA ASN A 26 27.90 9.04 5.96
C ASN A 26 26.97 7.82 6.05
N THR A 27 27.08 7.00 7.10
CA THR A 27 26.28 5.79 7.29
C THR A 27 25.37 5.91 8.51
N ILE A 28 24.36 5.03 8.54
CA ILE A 28 23.59 4.71 9.74
C ILE A 28 24.18 3.43 10.34
N THR A 29 24.64 3.48 11.58
CA THR A 29 25.04 2.28 12.32
C THR A 29 23.86 1.80 13.15
N PHE A 30 23.47 0.54 12.94
CA PHE A 30 22.64 -0.22 13.87
C PHE A 30 23.54 -0.95 14.87
N ILE A 31 23.21 -0.85 16.17
CA ILE A 31 23.89 -1.54 17.26
C ILE A 31 22.83 -2.34 18.01
N ASN A 32 22.96 -3.67 18.06
CA ASN A 32 22.03 -4.52 18.83
C ASN A 32 22.41 -4.58 20.31
N GLU A 33 21.61 -5.29 21.11
CA GLU A 33 21.85 -5.48 22.56
C GLU A 33 23.14 -6.24 22.89
N LYS A 34 23.78 -6.89 21.91
CA LYS A 34 25.06 -7.62 22.05
C LYS A 34 26.27 -6.77 21.60
N ASP A 35 26.08 -5.47 21.40
CA ASP A 35 27.08 -4.55 20.85
C ASP A 35 27.58 -4.89 19.43
N GLU A 36 26.88 -5.78 18.72
CA GLU A 36 27.19 -6.09 17.32
C GLU A 36 26.74 -4.92 16.43
N LYS A 37 27.65 -4.47 15.56
CA LYS A 37 27.46 -3.28 14.73
C LYS A 37 27.23 -3.65 13.28
N ARG A 38 26.26 -2.97 12.66
CA ARG A 38 26.01 -3.05 11.22
C ARG A 38 25.89 -1.65 10.64
N ASP A 39 26.81 -1.31 9.75
CA ASP A 39 26.79 -0.04 9.03
C ASP A 39 25.92 -0.16 7.77
N ILE A 40 25.02 0.81 7.59
CA ILE A 40 24.06 0.91 6.49
C ILE A 40 24.34 2.22 5.75
N PRO A 41 24.78 2.20 4.49
CA PRO A 41 24.96 3.41 3.71
C PRO A 41 23.63 4.12 3.49
N ILE A 42 23.58 5.44 3.73
CA ILE A 42 22.33 6.22 3.71
C ILE A 42 21.68 6.21 2.32
N GLU A 43 22.49 6.16 1.28
CA GLU A 43 22.06 6.14 -0.12
C GLU A 43 21.31 4.86 -0.50
N MET A 44 21.47 3.79 0.29
CA MET A 44 20.74 2.53 0.10
C MET A 44 19.39 2.50 0.81
N VAL A 45 19.06 3.52 1.61
CA VAL A 45 17.85 3.54 2.43
C VAL A 45 16.73 4.28 1.70
N ASP A 46 15.59 3.60 1.52
CA ASP A 46 14.33 4.25 1.14
C ASP A 46 13.56 4.69 2.40
N ASP A 47 13.41 3.77 3.36
CA ASP A 47 12.69 3.97 4.62
C ASP A 47 13.09 2.94 5.69
N PHE A 48 12.71 3.20 6.95
CA PHE A 48 12.88 2.30 8.08
C PHE A 48 11.53 1.84 8.64
N TYR A 49 11.42 0.55 8.96
CA TYR A 49 10.28 -0.05 9.65
C TYR A 49 10.75 -0.60 10.99
N VAL A 50 10.34 0.03 12.08
CA VAL A 50 10.66 -0.38 13.46
C VAL A 50 9.62 -1.38 13.93
N MET A 51 10.04 -2.65 14.00
CA MET A 51 9.20 -3.80 14.39
C MET A 51 9.54 -4.31 15.80
N SER A 52 10.41 -3.60 16.52
CA SER A 52 11.00 -3.97 17.82
C SER A 52 11.31 -2.71 18.64
N GLU A 53 11.86 -2.87 19.84
CA GLU A 53 12.26 -1.73 20.67
C GLU A 53 13.52 -1.06 20.10
N MET A 54 13.43 0.25 19.80
CA MET A 54 14.50 0.96 19.11
C MET A 54 14.82 2.28 19.77
N ASN A 55 16.11 2.49 20.05
CA ASN A 55 16.64 3.77 20.47
C ASN A 55 17.16 4.57 19.27
N PHE A 56 16.98 5.88 19.29
CA PHE A 56 17.56 6.80 18.31
C PHE A 56 17.85 8.14 18.98
N ASN A 57 18.73 8.94 18.35
CA ASN A 57 19.08 10.28 18.84
C ASN A 57 18.80 11.37 17.79
N THR A 58 18.89 12.62 18.20
CA THR A 58 18.65 13.78 17.32
C THR A 58 19.59 13.81 16.12
N LYS A 59 20.85 13.36 16.25
CA LYS A 59 21.80 13.27 15.13
C LYS A 59 21.32 12.30 14.05
N PHE A 60 20.75 11.16 14.43
CA PHE A 60 20.13 10.22 13.50
C PHE A 60 18.93 10.84 12.79
N ILE A 61 17.98 11.41 13.54
CA ILE A 61 16.76 12.02 12.99
C ILE A 61 17.09 13.17 12.02
N ASN A 62 18.00 14.06 12.40
CA ASN A 62 18.44 15.16 11.53
C ASN A 62 19.08 14.64 10.23
N TYR A 63 19.83 13.55 10.32
CA TYR A 63 20.53 13.01 9.16
C TYR A 63 19.58 12.32 8.18
N ILE A 64 18.70 11.42 8.64
CA ILE A 64 17.72 10.79 7.74
C ILE A 64 16.78 11.82 7.10
N SER A 65 16.50 12.91 7.82
CA SER A 65 15.67 14.01 7.31
C SER A 65 16.29 14.75 6.13
N GLN A 66 17.62 14.89 6.10
CA GLN A 66 18.34 15.51 4.97
C GLN A 66 18.18 14.71 3.67
N PHE A 67 17.93 13.41 3.77
CA PHE A 67 17.74 12.51 2.64
C PHE A 67 16.27 12.19 2.35
N GLY A 68 15.33 12.81 3.09
CA GLY A 68 13.90 12.56 2.95
C GLY A 68 13.48 11.13 3.32
N ILE A 69 14.21 10.45 4.21
CA ILE A 69 13.96 9.06 4.60
C ILE A 69 12.98 9.04 5.79
N PRO A 70 11.77 8.44 5.63
CA PRO A 70 10.83 8.27 6.72
C PRO A 70 11.15 7.05 7.59
N ILE A 71 10.57 7.04 8.80
CA ILE A 71 10.58 5.91 9.72
C ILE A 71 9.17 5.60 10.20
N HIS A 72 8.79 4.33 10.11
CA HIS A 72 7.47 3.79 10.42
C HIS A 72 7.55 2.94 11.68
N PHE A 73 6.58 3.11 12.59
CA PHE A 73 6.54 2.44 13.88
C PHE A 73 5.32 1.53 14.00
N PHE A 74 5.54 0.37 14.60
CA PHE A 74 4.53 -0.65 14.83
C PHE A 74 4.53 -1.06 16.30
N ASN A 75 3.36 -1.40 16.84
CA ASN A 75 3.23 -1.90 18.20
C ASN A 75 3.55 -3.42 18.27
N TYR A 76 3.49 -3.97 19.48
CA TYR A 76 3.73 -5.39 19.74
C TYR A 76 2.85 -6.36 18.91
N TYR A 77 1.63 -5.94 18.56
CA TYR A 77 0.70 -6.72 17.73
C TYR A 77 0.90 -6.50 16.22
N THR A 78 2.00 -5.86 15.81
CA THR A 78 2.30 -5.46 14.42
C THR A 78 1.30 -4.48 13.81
N PHE A 79 0.52 -3.79 14.64
CA PHE A 79 -0.34 -2.71 14.19
C PHE A 79 0.46 -1.42 14.06
N TYR A 80 0.22 -0.68 12.98
CA TYR A 80 0.90 0.58 12.74
C TYR A 80 0.50 1.63 13.76
N THR A 81 1.52 2.22 14.38
CA THR A 81 1.38 3.28 15.37
C THR A 81 1.44 4.65 14.72
N GLY A 82 2.36 4.83 13.77
CA GLY A 82 2.63 6.14 13.20
C GLY A 82 3.92 6.17 12.41
N SER A 83 4.22 7.33 11.82
CA SER A 83 5.45 7.58 11.09
C SER A 83 6.03 8.92 11.48
N PHE A 84 7.35 9.00 11.51
CA PHE A 84 8.03 10.28 11.35
C PHE A 84 8.31 10.48 9.86
N TYR A 85 7.78 11.57 9.32
CA TYR A 85 8.08 12.04 7.98
C TYR A 85 8.97 13.29 8.06
N PRO A 86 10.11 13.32 7.35
CA PRO A 86 10.91 14.52 7.21
C PRO A 86 10.10 15.68 6.64
N ARG A 87 10.62 16.90 6.82
CA ARG A 87 10.04 18.11 6.24
C ARG A 87 9.85 17.92 4.73
N GLU A 88 8.67 18.28 4.23
CA GLU A 88 8.35 18.22 2.82
C GLU A 88 9.32 19.05 1.98
N MET A 89 9.93 18.43 0.97
CA MET A 89 10.85 19.10 0.04
C MET A 89 10.17 19.49 -1.28
N ASN A 90 9.21 18.68 -1.74
CA ASN A 90 8.51 18.87 -3.01
C ASN A 90 7.20 19.64 -2.80
N ILE A 91 7.26 20.87 -2.31
CA ILE A 91 6.05 21.66 -2.04
C ILE A 91 5.56 22.41 -3.27
N SER A 92 4.23 22.44 -3.49
CA SER A 92 3.60 23.29 -4.50
C SER A 92 2.29 23.86 -3.96
N GLY A 93 2.31 25.15 -3.58
CA GLY A 93 1.12 25.85 -3.11
C GLY A 93 0.01 25.90 -4.16
N GLN A 94 0.39 26.07 -5.44
CA GLN A 94 -0.56 26.06 -6.55
C GLN A 94 -1.29 24.72 -6.68
N LEU A 95 -0.57 23.59 -6.58
CA LEU A 95 -1.18 22.27 -6.67
C LEU A 95 -2.07 21.99 -5.45
N LEU A 96 -1.66 22.40 -4.25
CA LEU A 96 -2.49 22.27 -3.05
C LEU A 96 -3.81 23.03 -3.20
N VAL A 97 -3.78 24.27 -3.70
CA VAL A 97 -4.99 25.04 -4.00
C VAL A 97 -5.87 24.27 -4.99
N LYS A 98 -5.30 23.71 -6.06
CA LYS A 98 -6.05 22.88 -7.02
C LYS A 98 -6.62 21.61 -6.40
N GLN A 99 -5.91 20.96 -5.47
CA GLN A 99 -6.42 19.80 -4.74
C GLN A 99 -7.67 20.17 -3.94
N VAL A 100 -7.61 21.27 -3.19
CA VAL A 100 -8.72 21.78 -2.39
C VAL A 100 -9.89 22.19 -3.27
N GLU A 101 -9.65 22.93 -4.36
CA GLU A 101 -10.71 23.33 -5.30
C GLU A 101 -11.47 22.12 -5.89
N HIS A 102 -10.76 21.04 -6.24
CA HIS A 102 -11.40 19.81 -6.73
C HIS A 102 -12.14 19.05 -5.62
N TYR A 103 -11.70 19.17 -4.37
CA TYR A 103 -12.39 18.56 -3.24
C TYR A 103 -13.67 19.30 -2.87
N THR A 104 -13.63 20.64 -2.84
CA THR A 104 -14.78 21.48 -2.46
C THR A 104 -15.84 21.60 -3.54
N ASN A 105 -15.47 21.34 -4.81
CA ASN A 105 -16.43 21.25 -5.91
C ASN A 105 -16.94 19.81 -6.02
N GLU A 106 -18.24 19.62 -5.77
CA GLU A 106 -18.86 18.29 -5.72
C GLU A 106 -18.69 17.50 -7.02
N GLN A 107 -18.95 18.11 -8.18
CA GLN A 107 -18.85 17.43 -9.48
C GLN A 107 -17.40 16.98 -9.78
N LYS A 108 -16.42 17.84 -9.50
CA LYS A 108 -14.99 17.49 -9.66
C LYS A 108 -14.55 16.40 -8.71
N ARG A 109 -14.99 16.45 -7.45
CA ARG A 109 -14.67 15.42 -6.45
C ARG A 109 -15.23 14.07 -6.88
N VAL A 110 -16.48 14.04 -7.31
CA VAL A 110 -17.16 12.82 -7.80
C VAL A 110 -16.47 12.27 -9.04
N GLU A 111 -16.00 13.11 -9.98
CA GLU A 111 -15.23 12.66 -11.15
C GLU A 111 -13.98 11.87 -10.71
N ILE A 112 -13.18 12.39 -9.78
CA ILE A 112 -11.97 11.71 -9.31
C ILE A 112 -12.31 10.47 -8.48
N ALA A 113 -13.28 10.56 -7.56
CA ALA A 113 -13.69 9.44 -6.71
C ALA A 113 -14.21 8.26 -7.53
N ARG A 114 -15.01 8.54 -8.57
CA ARG A 114 -15.52 7.52 -9.50
C ARG A 114 -14.38 6.81 -10.22
N GLU A 115 -13.39 7.55 -10.70
CA GLU A 115 -12.23 6.96 -11.38
C GLU A 115 -11.45 6.02 -10.45
N PHE A 116 -11.26 6.36 -9.17
CA PHE A 116 -10.63 5.44 -8.20
C PHE A 116 -11.40 4.11 -8.08
N ILE A 117 -12.74 4.16 -7.96
CA ILE A 117 -13.57 2.96 -7.85
C ILE A 117 -13.59 2.15 -9.15
N GLU A 118 -13.65 2.82 -10.31
CA GLU A 118 -13.55 2.16 -11.62
C GLU A 118 -12.25 1.36 -11.76
N GLY A 119 -11.13 1.92 -11.33
CA GLY A 119 -9.83 1.25 -11.34
C GLY A 119 -9.77 0.08 -10.36
N ALA A 120 -10.18 0.33 -9.11
CA ALA A 120 -10.18 -0.69 -8.06
C ALA A 120 -11.08 -1.88 -8.42
N SER A 121 -12.33 -1.61 -8.83
CA SER A 121 -13.30 -2.64 -9.21
C SER A 121 -12.89 -3.41 -10.47
N PHE A 122 -12.30 -2.75 -11.46
CA PHE A 122 -11.74 -3.42 -12.63
C PHE A 122 -10.60 -4.36 -12.23
N ASN A 123 -9.69 -3.92 -11.35
CA ASN A 123 -8.57 -4.74 -10.89
C ASN A 123 -9.04 -5.93 -10.03
N ILE A 124 -10.10 -5.76 -9.24
CA ILE A 124 -10.82 -6.86 -8.56
C ILE A 124 -11.36 -7.86 -9.58
N TYR A 125 -12.11 -7.39 -10.59
CA TYR A 125 -12.67 -8.26 -11.62
C TYR A 125 -11.57 -9.04 -12.37
N ARG A 126 -10.44 -8.39 -12.68
CA ARG A 126 -9.29 -9.04 -13.33
C ARG A 126 -8.67 -10.14 -12.47
N ASN A 127 -8.63 -9.98 -11.14
CA ASN A 127 -8.23 -11.06 -10.24
C ASN A 127 -9.18 -12.26 -10.33
N LEU A 128 -10.49 -12.02 -10.20
CA LEU A 128 -11.48 -13.08 -10.30
C LEU A 128 -11.37 -13.81 -11.64
N ARG A 129 -11.28 -13.06 -12.75
CA ARG A 129 -11.11 -13.62 -14.09
C ARG A 129 -9.85 -14.48 -14.21
N TYR A 130 -8.73 -14.05 -13.62
CA TYR A 130 -7.48 -14.79 -13.63
C TYR A 130 -7.60 -16.16 -12.92
N TYR A 131 -8.19 -16.19 -11.72
CA TYR A 131 -8.40 -17.44 -11.00
C TYR A 131 -9.50 -18.31 -11.63
N ASN A 132 -10.51 -17.69 -12.24
CA ASN A 132 -11.55 -18.38 -12.98
C ASN A 132 -10.97 -19.16 -14.17
N GLY A 133 -10.07 -18.51 -14.92
CA GLY A 133 -9.32 -19.16 -16.01
C GLY A 133 -8.37 -20.28 -15.56
N ARG A 134 -8.19 -20.46 -14.24
CA ARG A 134 -7.38 -21.54 -13.63
C ARG A 134 -8.23 -22.57 -12.90
N GLY A 135 -9.52 -22.65 -13.21
CA GLY A 135 -10.41 -23.72 -12.72
C GLY A 135 -11.11 -23.42 -11.40
N LYS A 136 -11.04 -22.20 -10.87
CA LYS A 136 -11.90 -21.75 -9.77
C LYS A 136 -13.25 -21.33 -10.33
N ASP A 137 -14.37 -21.80 -9.79
CA ASP A 137 -15.69 -21.34 -10.25
C ASP A 137 -16.03 -19.99 -9.62
N LEU A 138 -15.75 -18.90 -10.34
CA LEU A 138 -15.90 -17.52 -9.85
C LEU A 138 -16.88 -16.71 -10.71
N LYS A 139 -17.52 -17.33 -11.69
CA LYS A 139 -18.35 -16.64 -12.68
C LYS A 139 -19.51 -15.88 -12.03
N PHE A 140 -20.16 -16.47 -11.04
CA PHE A 140 -21.23 -15.84 -10.28
C PHE A 140 -20.80 -14.50 -9.63
N TYR A 141 -19.62 -14.46 -9.00
CA TYR A 141 -19.09 -13.24 -8.38
C TYR A 141 -18.65 -12.20 -9.43
N MET A 142 -18.07 -12.67 -10.53
CA MET A 142 -17.67 -11.83 -11.66
C MET A 142 -18.88 -11.11 -12.26
N ASP A 143 -19.98 -11.82 -12.52
CA ASP A 143 -21.18 -11.27 -13.13
C ASP A 143 -21.84 -10.22 -12.23
N GLN A 144 -21.90 -10.45 -10.91
CA GLN A 144 -22.40 -9.46 -9.95
C GLN A 144 -21.54 -8.19 -9.89
N ILE A 145 -20.20 -8.32 -9.87
CA ILE A 145 -19.30 -7.17 -9.84
C ILE A 145 -19.39 -6.40 -11.16
N GLU A 146 -19.46 -7.09 -12.30
CA GLU A 146 -19.63 -6.43 -13.60
C GLU A 146 -20.94 -5.64 -13.65
N GLU A 147 -22.03 -6.17 -13.07
CA GLU A 147 -23.31 -5.46 -12.98
C GLU A 147 -23.20 -4.18 -12.14
N LEU A 148 -22.64 -4.26 -10.94
CA LEU A 148 -22.41 -3.08 -10.09
C LEU A 148 -21.55 -2.02 -10.78
N ARG A 149 -20.54 -2.44 -11.55
CA ARG A 149 -19.64 -1.53 -12.29
C ARG A 149 -20.35 -0.74 -13.38
N LYS A 150 -21.39 -1.26 -14.02
CA LYS A 150 -22.15 -0.54 -15.06
C LYS A 150 -22.80 0.74 -14.52
N HIS A 151 -23.26 0.69 -13.27
CA HIS A 151 -23.99 1.80 -12.62
C HIS A 151 -23.06 2.92 -12.12
N LEU A 152 -21.75 2.69 -11.97
CA LEU A 152 -20.79 3.67 -11.42
C LEU A 152 -20.78 5.01 -12.18
N LYS A 153 -21.06 4.99 -13.49
CA LYS A 153 -21.08 6.19 -14.34
C LYS A 153 -22.26 7.11 -14.03
N GLU A 154 -23.35 6.57 -13.52
CA GLU A 154 -24.60 7.29 -13.27
C GLU A 154 -24.64 7.91 -11.86
N VAL A 155 -23.80 7.41 -10.95
CA VAL A 155 -23.70 7.91 -9.57
C VAL A 155 -23.09 9.30 -9.55
N ASN A 156 -23.77 10.25 -8.90
CA ASN A 156 -23.40 11.67 -8.88
C ASN A 156 -22.96 12.20 -7.51
N ASN A 157 -22.80 11.34 -6.50
CA ASN A 157 -22.33 11.72 -5.17
C ASN A 157 -21.32 10.69 -4.63
N VAL A 158 -20.45 11.12 -3.71
CA VAL A 158 -19.34 10.28 -3.21
C VAL A 158 -19.82 9.20 -2.23
N GLU A 159 -20.89 9.46 -1.48
CA GLU A 159 -21.40 8.52 -0.48
C GLU A 159 -21.97 7.25 -1.14
N GLU A 160 -22.78 7.42 -2.17
CA GLU A 160 -23.31 6.33 -2.98
C GLU A 160 -22.18 5.56 -3.68
N LEU A 161 -21.18 6.26 -4.23
CA LEU A 161 -19.97 5.64 -4.78
C LEU A 161 -19.26 4.74 -3.76
N MET A 162 -19.13 5.18 -2.50
CA MET A 162 -18.59 4.35 -1.43
C MET A 162 -19.47 3.14 -1.11
N GLY A 163 -20.79 3.26 -1.24
CA GLY A 163 -21.73 2.13 -1.14
C GLY A 163 -21.46 1.05 -2.20
N TYR A 164 -21.25 1.46 -3.46
CA TYR A 164 -20.85 0.55 -4.53
C TYR A 164 -19.49 -0.10 -4.25
N GLU A 165 -18.50 0.66 -3.80
CA GLU A 165 -17.18 0.13 -3.41
C GLU A 165 -17.29 -0.95 -2.33
N GLY A 166 -18.09 -0.69 -1.29
CA GLY A 166 -18.33 -1.62 -0.19
C GLY A 166 -19.00 -2.92 -0.66
N ASN A 167 -20.01 -2.81 -1.52
CA ASN A 167 -20.70 -3.98 -2.10
C ASN A 167 -19.76 -4.81 -2.99
N ILE A 168 -19.00 -4.16 -3.87
CA ILE A 168 -18.01 -4.83 -4.72
C ILE A 168 -16.96 -5.57 -3.86
N ARG A 169 -16.46 -4.91 -2.80
CA ARG A 169 -15.51 -5.55 -1.88
C ARG A 169 -16.10 -6.72 -1.11
N LYS A 170 -17.36 -6.62 -0.69
CA LYS A 170 -18.06 -7.71 0.00
C LYS A 170 -18.14 -8.96 -0.89
N ILE A 171 -18.67 -8.79 -2.10
CA ILE A 171 -18.78 -9.88 -3.10
C ILE A 171 -17.40 -10.47 -3.42
N TYR A 172 -16.40 -9.61 -3.57
CA TYR A 172 -15.03 -10.06 -3.81
C TYR A 172 -14.46 -10.85 -2.63
N TYR A 173 -14.70 -10.45 -1.38
CA TYR A 173 -14.24 -11.18 -0.20
C TYR A 173 -14.94 -12.53 -0.03
N GLU A 174 -16.23 -12.64 -0.34
CA GLU A 174 -16.94 -13.93 -0.34
C GLU A 174 -16.27 -14.94 -1.30
N ALA A 175 -15.80 -14.46 -2.45
CA ALA A 175 -15.09 -15.28 -3.43
C ALA A 175 -13.71 -15.80 -2.96
N TRP A 176 -13.14 -15.26 -1.88
CA TRP A 176 -11.82 -15.69 -1.39
C TRP A 176 -11.82 -17.14 -0.90
N ASN A 177 -12.94 -17.61 -0.34
CA ASN A 177 -13.11 -19.00 0.09
C ASN A 177 -12.96 -20.00 -1.07
N ILE A 178 -13.20 -19.56 -2.32
CA ILE A 178 -12.99 -20.37 -3.52
C ILE A 178 -11.56 -20.21 -4.05
N ILE A 179 -11.01 -18.98 -4.02
CA ILE A 179 -9.67 -18.67 -4.54
C ILE A 179 -8.57 -19.34 -3.72
N VAL A 180 -8.73 -19.36 -2.39
CA VAL A 180 -7.75 -19.93 -1.48
C VAL A 180 -7.91 -21.45 -1.44
N ASN A 181 -6.78 -22.17 -1.47
CA ASN A 181 -6.75 -23.64 -1.56
C ASN A 181 -6.79 -24.33 -0.20
N GLN A 182 -6.33 -23.65 0.85
CA GLN A 182 -6.45 -24.15 2.22
C GLN A 182 -7.81 -23.74 2.80
N GLU A 183 -8.28 -24.49 3.79
CA GLU A 183 -9.47 -24.09 4.55
C GLU A 183 -9.20 -22.77 5.26
N ILE A 184 -10.08 -21.80 5.05
CA ILE A 184 -10.05 -20.49 5.70
C ILE A 184 -11.43 -20.19 6.26
N ASP A 185 -11.46 -19.59 7.44
CA ASP A 185 -12.69 -19.03 7.99
C ASP A 185 -12.73 -17.53 7.70
N PHE A 186 -13.33 -17.16 6.56
CA PHE A 186 -13.43 -15.77 6.13
C PHE A 186 -14.84 -15.44 5.63
N GLU A 187 -15.70 -15.06 6.58
CA GLU A 187 -17.06 -14.58 6.29
C GLU A 187 -17.09 -13.10 5.89
N LYS A 188 -16.38 -12.25 6.64
CA LYS A 188 -16.41 -10.80 6.46
C LYS A 188 -15.13 -10.12 6.92
N ARG A 189 -14.92 -8.91 6.40
CA ARG A 189 -13.81 -8.05 6.81
C ARG A 189 -14.05 -7.44 8.19
N VAL A 190 -13.25 -7.81 9.18
CA VAL A 190 -13.23 -7.20 10.53
C VAL A 190 -11.88 -6.54 10.78
N LYS A 191 -11.87 -5.21 10.89
CA LYS A 191 -10.63 -4.40 10.87
C LYS A 191 -9.96 -4.26 12.24
N ASN A 192 -10.72 -3.92 13.29
CA ASN A 192 -10.19 -3.51 14.59
C ASN A 192 -11.08 -4.03 15.75
N PRO A 193 -10.63 -5.03 16.53
CA PRO A 193 -9.49 -5.92 16.25
C PRO A 193 -9.79 -6.91 15.11
N PRO A 194 -8.79 -7.36 14.35
CA PRO A 194 -8.95 -8.54 13.48
C PRO A 194 -9.28 -9.78 14.31
N ASP A 195 -10.27 -10.56 13.87
CA ASP A 195 -10.84 -11.70 14.60
C ASP A 195 -10.36 -13.07 14.09
N ASN A 196 -9.78 -13.14 12.90
CA ASN A 196 -9.23 -14.35 12.31
C ASN A 196 -7.89 -14.10 11.58
N MET A 197 -7.24 -15.19 11.13
CA MET A 197 -5.98 -15.14 10.39
C MET A 197 -6.07 -14.24 9.14
N ILE A 198 -7.14 -14.37 8.36
CA ILE A 198 -7.30 -13.65 7.09
C ILE A 198 -7.44 -12.14 7.32
N ASN A 199 -8.29 -11.75 8.27
CA ASN A 199 -8.45 -10.36 8.69
C ASN A 199 -7.13 -9.78 9.22
N SER A 200 -6.35 -10.57 9.96
CA SER A 200 -5.04 -10.18 10.47
C SER A 200 -4.04 -9.93 9.33
N LEU A 201 -3.98 -10.83 8.33
CA LEU A 201 -3.13 -10.69 7.14
C LEU A 201 -3.51 -9.47 6.30
N ILE A 202 -4.81 -9.31 6.01
CA ILE A 202 -5.32 -8.16 5.27
C ILE A 202 -4.96 -6.87 6.00
N SER A 203 -5.14 -6.80 7.33
CA SER A 203 -4.78 -5.62 8.12
C SER A 203 -3.27 -5.32 8.06
N PHE A 204 -2.43 -6.33 8.25
CA PHE A 204 -0.98 -6.16 8.27
C PHE A 204 -0.43 -5.71 6.91
N ILE A 205 -0.80 -6.40 5.82
CA ILE A 205 -0.27 -6.10 4.49
C ILE A 205 -0.84 -4.79 3.94
N ASN A 206 -2.11 -4.47 4.20
CA ASN A 206 -2.65 -3.15 3.82
C ASN A 206 -1.91 -2.03 4.52
N THR A 207 -1.60 -2.20 5.81
CA THR A 207 -0.82 -1.22 6.57
C THR A 207 0.55 -0.98 5.95
N LEU A 208 1.29 -2.05 5.63
CA LEU A 208 2.57 -1.95 4.90
C LEU A 208 2.37 -1.20 3.57
N PHE A 209 1.34 -1.57 2.81
CA PHE A 209 1.07 -0.94 1.53
C PHE A 209 0.71 0.54 1.64
N TYR A 210 -0.08 0.95 2.64
CA TYR A 210 -0.39 2.36 2.89
C TYR A 210 0.87 3.18 3.16
N THR A 211 1.81 2.66 3.95
CA THR A 211 3.08 3.36 4.20
C THR A 211 3.88 3.55 2.91
N LYS A 212 3.88 2.55 2.02
CA LYS A 212 4.53 2.63 0.71
C LYS A 212 3.86 3.62 -0.23
N VAL A 213 2.53 3.60 -0.32
CA VAL A 213 1.78 4.57 -1.13
C VAL A 213 2.01 5.99 -0.62
N LEU A 214 1.99 6.19 0.70
CA LEU A 214 2.30 7.48 1.30
C LEU A 214 3.72 7.95 0.97
N GLY A 215 4.72 7.07 1.07
CA GLY A 215 6.09 7.35 0.65
C GLY A 215 6.19 7.75 -0.83
N GLU A 216 5.41 7.12 -1.72
CA GLU A 216 5.34 7.51 -3.13
C GLU A 216 4.63 8.86 -3.34
N ILE A 217 3.62 9.20 -2.55
CA ILE A 217 2.99 10.54 -2.57
C ILE A 217 3.99 11.62 -2.18
N TYR A 218 4.78 11.41 -1.12
CA TYR A 218 5.82 12.37 -0.67
C TYR A 218 6.95 12.58 -1.69
N LYS A 219 7.13 11.66 -2.63
CA LYS A 219 8.04 11.81 -3.79
C LYS A 219 7.43 12.68 -4.91
N THR A 220 6.24 13.24 -4.69
CA THR A 220 5.52 14.16 -5.59
C THR A 220 5.13 15.45 -4.86
N GLN A 221 4.43 16.35 -5.55
CA GLN A 221 3.92 17.60 -4.98
C GLN A 221 2.52 17.50 -4.37
N LEU A 222 1.89 16.31 -4.42
CA LEU A 222 0.56 16.11 -3.83
C LEU A 222 0.63 16.21 -2.32
N ASN A 223 -0.32 16.94 -1.74
CA ASN A 223 -0.56 16.90 -0.31
C ASN A 223 -1.33 15.61 0.04
N PRO A 224 -0.82 14.76 0.95
CA PRO A 224 -1.40 13.45 1.25
C PRO A 224 -2.70 13.50 2.08
N ILE A 225 -3.08 14.67 2.60
CA ILE A 225 -4.26 14.83 3.47
C ILE A 225 -5.53 15.03 2.63
N VAL A 226 -5.42 15.66 1.46
CA VAL A 226 -6.57 15.93 0.58
C VAL A 226 -6.85 14.72 -0.32
N SER A 227 -7.94 14.02 -0.03
CA SER A 227 -8.48 12.87 -0.78
C SER A 227 -9.79 13.21 -1.50
N TYR A 228 -10.31 12.28 -2.30
CA TYR A 228 -11.51 12.47 -3.12
C TYR A 228 -12.58 11.41 -2.82
N LEU A 229 -12.17 10.15 -2.70
CA LEU A 229 -13.05 9.03 -2.36
C LEU A 229 -13.28 8.98 -0.84
N HIS A 230 -12.24 8.73 -0.05
CA HIS A 230 -12.37 8.75 1.40
C HIS A 230 -12.52 10.19 1.91
N GLN A 231 -13.37 10.40 2.91
CA GLN A 231 -13.46 11.70 3.56
C GLN A 231 -12.10 12.05 4.22
N PRO A 232 -11.53 13.23 3.93
CA PRO A 232 -10.40 13.77 4.67
C PRO A 232 -10.75 13.82 6.15
N SER A 233 -10.01 13.08 6.96
CA SER A 233 -10.20 13.02 8.41
C SER A 233 -9.08 13.79 9.11
N THR A 234 -9.38 14.33 10.29
CA THR A 234 -8.47 15.16 11.10
C THR A 234 -7.18 14.44 11.55
N ARG A 235 -7.06 13.13 11.35
CA ARG A 235 -5.96 12.31 11.89
C ARG A 235 -5.37 11.27 10.92
N ARG A 236 -5.59 11.38 9.59
CA ARG A 236 -4.99 10.41 8.63
C ARG A 236 -4.70 10.98 7.24
N PHE A 237 -3.70 10.40 6.59
CA PHE A 237 -3.31 10.68 5.21
C PHE A 237 -4.28 10.03 4.21
N SER A 238 -5.43 10.64 4.01
CA SER A 238 -6.56 10.02 3.32
C SER A 238 -6.30 9.76 1.83
N LEU A 239 -5.44 10.53 1.16
CA LEU A 239 -5.11 10.31 -0.26
C LEU A 239 -4.37 8.99 -0.49
N SER A 240 -3.57 8.56 0.49
CA SER A 240 -2.89 7.27 0.42
C SER A 240 -3.88 6.11 0.39
N LEU A 241 -5.05 6.24 1.02
CA LEU A 241 -6.11 5.23 1.01
C LEU A 241 -6.72 5.15 -0.39
N ASP A 242 -7.10 6.28 -0.97
CA ASP A 242 -7.68 6.37 -2.32
C ASP A 242 -6.79 5.73 -3.38
N ILE A 243 -5.51 6.12 -3.41
CA ILE A 243 -4.55 5.56 -4.37
C ILE A 243 -4.34 4.07 -4.12
N SER A 244 -4.31 3.64 -2.84
CA SER A 244 -4.14 2.24 -2.51
C SER A 244 -5.29 1.36 -3.01
N GLU A 245 -6.53 1.85 -3.04
CA GLU A 245 -7.69 1.06 -3.48
C GLU A 245 -7.48 0.47 -4.88
N VAL A 246 -6.89 1.24 -5.79
CA VAL A 246 -6.62 0.83 -7.18
C VAL A 246 -5.64 -0.35 -7.24
N PHE A 247 -4.64 -0.37 -6.36
CA PHE A 247 -3.52 -1.31 -6.43
C PHE A 247 -3.63 -2.49 -5.46
N LYS A 248 -4.48 -2.42 -4.43
CA LYS A 248 -4.71 -3.51 -3.47
C LYS A 248 -4.98 -4.87 -4.16
N PRO A 249 -5.85 -4.98 -5.18
CA PRO A 249 -6.07 -6.26 -5.85
C PRO A 249 -4.79 -6.83 -6.46
N LEU A 250 -3.97 -5.98 -7.05
CA LEU A 250 -2.76 -6.40 -7.73
C LEU A 250 -1.63 -6.77 -6.77
N ILE A 251 -1.44 -5.97 -5.72
CA ILE A 251 -0.25 -6.04 -4.85
C ILE A 251 -0.57 -6.82 -3.58
N VAL A 252 -1.60 -6.39 -2.84
CA VAL A 252 -1.95 -6.93 -1.52
C VAL A 252 -2.66 -8.27 -1.67
N ASP A 253 -3.76 -8.32 -2.42
CA ASP A 253 -4.63 -9.50 -2.43
C ASP A 253 -3.93 -10.68 -3.13
N ARG A 254 -3.27 -10.44 -4.27
CA ARG A 254 -2.46 -11.48 -4.94
C ARG A 254 -1.29 -11.98 -4.10
N LEU A 255 -0.71 -11.13 -3.24
CA LEU A 255 0.29 -11.57 -2.28
C LEU A 255 -0.33 -12.51 -1.25
N ILE A 256 -1.45 -12.13 -0.66
CA ILE A 256 -2.19 -12.96 0.32
C ILE A 256 -2.55 -14.32 -0.29
N PHE A 257 -3.14 -14.33 -1.48
CA PHE A 257 -3.46 -15.58 -2.17
C PHE A 257 -2.23 -16.44 -2.43
N SER A 258 -1.09 -15.83 -2.82
CA SER A 258 0.16 -16.57 -3.01
C SER A 258 0.65 -17.20 -1.71
N LEU A 259 0.71 -16.43 -0.62
CA LEU A 259 1.17 -16.90 0.68
C LEU A 259 0.31 -18.05 1.20
N LEU A 260 -1.01 -17.93 1.09
CA LEU A 260 -1.96 -18.94 1.53
C LEU A 260 -1.94 -20.17 0.63
N ASN A 261 -1.96 -20.01 -0.70
CA ASN A 261 -2.01 -21.15 -1.62
C ASN A 261 -0.70 -21.95 -1.68
N LYS A 262 0.41 -21.34 -1.27
CA LYS A 262 1.70 -22.02 -1.08
C LYS A 262 1.88 -22.58 0.34
N ASN A 263 0.91 -22.42 1.22
CA ASN A 263 1.00 -22.76 2.64
C ASN A 263 2.23 -22.15 3.34
N GLN A 264 2.70 -21.00 2.85
CA GLN A 264 3.77 -20.21 3.48
C GLN A 264 3.27 -19.55 4.76
N ILE A 265 1.97 -19.23 4.79
CA ILE A 265 1.25 -18.74 5.96
C ILE A 265 0.06 -19.66 6.23
N THR A 266 -0.09 -20.05 7.49
CA THR A 266 -1.16 -20.90 8.01
C THR A 266 -1.54 -20.42 9.41
N GLU A 267 -2.55 -21.03 10.05
CA GLU A 267 -2.90 -20.74 11.44
C GLU A 267 -1.69 -20.85 12.40
N LYS A 268 -0.71 -21.72 12.10
CA LYS A 268 0.52 -21.87 12.89
C LYS A 268 1.45 -20.65 12.84
N SER A 269 1.25 -19.75 11.87
CA SER A 269 1.97 -18.48 11.75
C SER A 269 1.50 -17.43 12.75
N PHE A 270 0.46 -17.74 13.53
CA PHE A 270 -0.14 -16.86 14.51
C PHE A 270 -0.01 -17.43 15.92
N VAL A 271 -0.07 -16.55 16.91
CA VAL A 271 -0.22 -16.86 18.32
C VAL A 271 -1.47 -16.13 18.79
N LYS A 272 -2.41 -16.88 19.37
CA LYS A 272 -3.57 -16.28 20.02
C LYS A 272 -3.10 -15.64 21.33
N ASP A 273 -3.34 -14.35 21.47
CA ASP A 273 -2.93 -13.53 22.62
C ASP A 273 -4.13 -12.71 23.07
N PHE A 274 -4.82 -13.18 24.12
CA PHE A 274 -6.14 -12.70 24.54
C PHE A 274 -7.16 -12.66 23.37
N GLU A 275 -7.64 -11.47 23.01
CA GLU A 275 -8.60 -11.23 21.91
C GLU A 275 -7.92 -11.01 20.55
N TYR A 276 -6.58 -11.04 20.48
CA TYR A 276 -5.83 -10.75 19.27
C TYR A 276 -5.16 -12.00 18.70
N LEU A 277 -5.14 -12.10 17.36
CA LEU A 277 -4.25 -13.00 16.64
C LEU A 277 -2.97 -12.27 16.27
N ARG A 278 -1.90 -12.55 17.02
CA ARG A 278 -0.60 -11.93 16.79
C ARG A 278 0.19 -12.74 15.78
N LEU A 279 0.72 -12.08 14.76
CA LEU A 279 1.62 -12.68 13.78
C LEU A 279 2.97 -13.00 14.44
N LYS A 280 3.50 -14.21 14.23
CA LYS A 280 4.84 -14.56 14.68
C LYS A 280 5.90 -13.79 13.89
N GLU A 281 7.06 -13.59 14.50
CA GLU A 281 8.14 -12.80 13.92
C GLU A 281 8.67 -13.39 12.59
N ASP A 282 8.84 -14.70 12.54
CA ASP A 282 9.25 -15.44 11.33
C ASP A 282 8.24 -15.29 10.20
N ALA A 283 6.94 -15.40 10.52
CA ALA A 283 5.85 -15.16 9.57
C ALA A 283 5.83 -13.69 9.09
N SER A 284 6.01 -12.74 10.00
CA SER A 284 6.10 -11.31 9.68
C SER A 284 7.25 -11.02 8.71
N LYS A 285 8.45 -11.54 8.99
CA LYS A 285 9.62 -11.42 8.12
C LYS A 285 9.37 -11.99 6.73
N LEU A 286 8.76 -13.17 6.65
CA LEU A 286 8.41 -13.81 5.38
C LEU A 286 7.44 -12.96 4.56
N ILE A 287 6.35 -12.48 5.19
CA ILE A 287 5.35 -11.63 4.53
C ILE A 287 5.99 -10.34 4.02
N VAL A 288 6.81 -9.69 4.84
CA VAL A 288 7.53 -8.47 4.48
C VAL A 288 8.46 -8.70 3.29
N GLN A 289 9.20 -9.81 3.28
CA GLN A 289 10.09 -10.14 2.18
C GLN A 289 9.32 -10.33 0.86
N GLU A 290 8.27 -11.15 0.87
CA GLU A 290 7.43 -11.39 -0.31
C GLU A 290 6.70 -10.12 -0.78
N PHE A 291 6.33 -9.22 0.15
CA PHE A 291 5.76 -7.92 -0.15
C PHE A 291 6.76 -6.98 -0.85
N GLU A 292 7.97 -6.86 -0.33
CA GLU A 292 9.03 -6.05 -0.94
C GLU A 292 9.43 -6.59 -2.32
N ASP A 293 9.53 -7.92 -2.46
CA ASP A 293 9.84 -8.56 -3.73
C ASP A 293 8.70 -8.33 -4.75
N ARG A 294 7.44 -8.39 -4.31
CA ARG A 294 6.28 -8.03 -5.13
C ARG A 294 6.37 -6.58 -5.61
N LEU A 295 6.69 -5.61 -4.75
CA LEU A 295 6.82 -4.21 -5.15
C LEU A 295 7.92 -3.96 -6.18
N LYS A 296 9.01 -4.74 -6.11
CA LYS A 296 10.15 -4.69 -7.05
C LYS A 296 9.89 -5.41 -8.37
N GLN A 297 8.83 -6.23 -8.48
CA GLN A 297 8.50 -6.92 -9.72
C GLN A 297 8.38 -5.93 -10.88
N ILE A 298 9.11 -6.23 -11.95
CA ILE A 298 9.21 -5.38 -13.14
C ILE A 298 8.17 -5.84 -14.16
N ILE A 299 7.38 -4.89 -14.66
CA ILE A 299 6.50 -5.07 -15.82
C ILE A 299 6.89 -4.13 -16.96
N THR A 300 6.50 -4.48 -18.18
CA THR A 300 6.57 -3.56 -19.32
C THR A 300 5.31 -2.71 -19.35
N HIS A 301 5.44 -1.40 -19.14
CA HIS A 301 4.31 -0.48 -19.19
C HIS A 301 3.86 -0.27 -20.64
N LYS A 302 2.59 -0.57 -20.95
CA LYS A 302 2.03 -0.53 -22.31
C LYS A 302 2.25 0.81 -23.01
N ASP A 303 1.87 1.91 -22.36
CA ASP A 303 1.93 3.25 -22.98
C ASP A 303 3.34 3.89 -22.99
N LEU A 304 4.18 3.56 -21.99
CA LEU A 304 5.52 4.13 -21.86
C LEU A 304 6.59 3.31 -22.58
N ASN A 305 6.23 2.09 -23.03
CA ASN A 305 7.12 1.10 -23.63
C ASN A 305 8.45 0.91 -22.88
N ARG A 306 8.38 0.87 -21.54
CA ARG A 306 9.56 0.74 -20.67
C ARG A 306 9.29 -0.16 -19.48
N LYS A 307 10.37 -0.76 -18.96
CA LYS A 307 10.38 -1.59 -17.75
C LYS A 307 10.24 -0.71 -16.51
N ILE A 308 9.26 -1.00 -15.67
CA ILE A 308 9.01 -0.29 -14.40
C ILE A 308 8.60 -1.28 -13.31
N SER A 309 8.85 -0.92 -12.05
CA SER A 309 8.37 -1.69 -10.90
C SER A 309 6.91 -1.41 -10.56
N TYR A 310 6.25 -2.30 -9.81
CA TYR A 310 4.93 -2.02 -9.23
C TYR A 310 4.94 -0.82 -8.28
N GLN A 311 6.02 -0.63 -7.51
CA GLN A 311 6.15 0.56 -6.68
C GLN A 311 6.12 1.84 -7.53
N TYR A 312 6.80 1.85 -8.67
CA TYR A 312 6.80 3.01 -9.55
C TYR A 312 5.45 3.23 -10.28
N LEU A 313 4.66 2.17 -10.52
CA LEU A 313 3.28 2.32 -11.00
C LEU A 313 2.42 3.16 -10.04
N VAL A 314 2.57 2.98 -8.73
CA VAL A 314 1.87 3.79 -7.73
C VAL A 314 2.25 5.27 -7.89
N ARG A 315 3.52 5.57 -8.12
CA ARG A 315 3.98 6.95 -8.38
C ARG A 315 3.42 7.51 -9.70
N LEU A 316 3.33 6.68 -10.74
CA LEU A 316 2.71 7.10 -12.00
C LEU A 316 1.24 7.46 -11.82
N GLU A 317 0.52 6.79 -10.91
CA GLU A 317 -0.85 7.15 -10.55
C GLU A 317 -0.94 8.53 -9.91
N CYS A 318 0.00 8.85 -9.01
CA CYS A 318 0.13 10.18 -8.42
C CYS A 318 0.34 11.25 -9.52
N TYR A 319 1.24 11.00 -10.48
CA TYR A 319 1.46 11.94 -11.58
C TYR A 319 0.24 12.10 -12.49
N LYS A 320 -0.55 11.04 -12.71
CA LYS A 320 -1.81 11.14 -13.46
C LYS A 320 -2.82 12.04 -12.74
N LEU A 321 -2.92 11.92 -11.42
CA LEU A 321 -3.76 12.80 -10.61
C LEU A 321 -3.29 14.25 -10.67
N ILE A 322 -1.98 14.51 -10.55
CA ILE A 322 -1.40 15.85 -10.69
C ILE A 322 -1.79 16.49 -12.03
N LYS A 323 -1.63 15.77 -13.14
CA LYS A 323 -1.99 16.27 -14.47
C LYS A 323 -3.48 16.60 -14.59
N HIS A 324 -4.35 15.85 -13.91
CA HIS A 324 -5.77 16.15 -13.86
C HIS A 324 -6.07 17.44 -13.10
N LEU A 325 -5.49 17.58 -11.91
CA LEU A 325 -5.69 18.76 -11.06
C LEU A 325 -5.19 20.05 -11.70
N LEU A 326 -4.14 19.96 -12.54
CA LEU A 326 -3.61 21.07 -13.32
C LEU A 326 -4.35 21.29 -14.65
N GLY A 327 -5.32 20.44 -15.01
CA GLY A 327 -6.10 20.55 -16.24
C GLY A 327 -5.38 20.06 -17.51
N GLU A 328 -4.23 19.41 -17.38
CA GLU A 328 -3.43 18.92 -18.51
C GLU A 328 -4.00 17.64 -19.14
N LYS A 329 -4.49 16.71 -18.30
CA LYS A 329 -5.03 15.42 -18.78
C LYS A 329 -6.03 14.86 -17.77
N LYS A 330 -7.18 14.39 -18.24
CA LYS A 330 -8.18 13.73 -17.37
C LYS A 330 -7.59 12.53 -16.62
N PHE A 331 -7.91 12.42 -15.34
CA PHE A 331 -7.52 11.29 -14.53
C PHE A 331 -8.28 10.06 -15.04
N LYS A 332 -7.54 8.99 -15.29
CA LYS A 332 -8.08 7.67 -15.60
C LYS A 332 -7.32 6.70 -14.75
N SER A 333 -7.97 6.02 -13.82
CA SER A 333 -7.24 5.19 -12.86
C SER A 333 -6.51 4.01 -13.52
N PHE A 334 -5.52 3.46 -12.83
CA PHE A 334 -4.78 2.31 -13.32
C PHE A 334 -5.69 1.07 -13.43
N GLN A 335 -5.67 0.44 -14.60
CA GLN A 335 -6.36 -0.81 -14.89
C GLN A 335 -5.35 -1.83 -15.43
N MET A 336 -5.23 -2.99 -14.78
CA MET A 336 -4.24 -4.00 -15.17
C MET A 336 -4.57 -4.63 -16.54
N TRP A 337 -3.58 -4.78 -17.40
CA TRP A 337 -3.78 -5.27 -18.78
C TRP A 337 -3.21 -6.67 -19.05
N TRP A 338 -2.59 -7.30 -18.06
CA TRP A 338 -2.06 -8.67 -18.15
C TRP A 338 -2.96 -9.68 -17.46
#